data_AF-A0A7C3PX89-F1
#
_entry.id   AF-A0A7C3PX89-F1
#
_cell.length_a   1.000
_cell.length_b   1.000
_cell.length_c   1.000
_cell.angle_alpha   90.00
_cell.angle_beta   90.00
_cell.angle_gamma   90.00
#
_symmetry.space_group_name_H-M   'P 1'
#
loop_
_entity.id
_entity.type
_entity.pdbx_description
1 polymer ?
#
loop_
_entity_poly.entity_id
_entity_poly.type
_entity_poly.pdbx_seq_one_letter_code
_entity_poly.pdbx_strand_id
1 'polypeptide(L)'
;DGMEALELARKHLPDVILLDWMMPAVSGVEVAKRLRSEPSTAGIPIIMLTAKSQEKDREDAIKAGTSAFLVKPFSPLELLAKVREVLE
;
A
#
# COMPACT_ATOMS: atom_id res chain seq x y z
N ASP A 1 4.93 6.53 -11.02
CA ASP A 1 5.35 5.10 -10.89
C ASP A 1 5.89 4.85 -9.48
N GLY A 2 6.51 3.70 -9.19
CA GLY A 2 6.96 3.36 -7.83
C GLY A 2 8.03 4.30 -7.24
N MET A 3 8.90 4.90 -8.08
CA MET A 3 9.91 5.85 -7.59
C MET A 3 9.26 7.21 -7.28
N GLU A 4 8.40 7.67 -8.17
CA GLU A 4 7.58 8.87 -7.95
C GLU A 4 6.73 8.76 -6.68
N ALA A 5 6.16 7.58 -6.40
CA ALA A 5 5.39 7.34 -5.18
C ALA A 5 6.20 7.56 -3.89
N LEU A 6 7.48 7.15 -3.89
CA LEU A 6 8.39 7.38 -2.75
C LEU A 6 8.66 8.88 -2.56
N GLU A 7 8.92 9.60 -3.65
CA GLU A 7 9.16 11.04 -3.61
C GLU A 7 7.95 11.81 -3.09
N LEU A 8 6.76 11.49 -3.60
CA LEU A 8 5.51 12.11 -3.16
C LEU A 8 5.20 11.79 -1.70
N ALA A 9 5.38 10.54 -1.26
CA ALA A 9 5.16 10.16 0.13
C ALA A 9 6.09 10.91 1.10
N ARG A 10 7.36 11.06 0.75
CA ARG A 10 8.33 11.84 1.54
C ARG A 10 8.00 13.32 1.60
N LYS A 11 7.52 13.87 0.48
CA LYS A 11 7.21 15.30 0.36
C LYS A 11 5.91 15.69 1.08
N HIS A 12 4.89 14.85 0.95
CA HIS A 12 3.54 15.19 1.38
C HIS A 12 3.13 14.55 2.71
N LEU A 13 3.81 13.50 3.15
CA LEU A 13 3.49 12.76 4.39
C LEU A 13 1.98 12.48 4.52
N PRO A 14 1.37 11.79 3.55
CA PRO A 14 -0.08 11.59 3.52
C PRO A 14 -0.57 10.75 4.71
N ASP A 15 -1.84 10.91 5.07
CA ASP A 15 -2.49 10.11 6.11
C ASP A 15 -2.67 8.65 5.71
N VAL A 16 -2.79 8.35 4.41
CA VAL A 16 -2.93 6.99 3.88
C VAL A 16 -2.37 6.89 2.46
N ILE A 17 -1.79 5.74 2.12
CA ILE A 17 -1.30 5.43 0.78
C ILE A 17 -2.09 4.26 0.19
N LEU A 18 -2.72 4.50 -0.96
CA LEU A 18 -3.25 3.44 -1.82
C LEU A 18 -2.16 3.05 -2.82
N LEU A 19 -1.75 1.79 -2.83
CA LEU A 19 -0.59 1.35 -3.60
C LEU A 19 -0.91 0.14 -4.45
N ASP A 20 -0.70 0.24 -5.77
CA ASP A 20 -0.85 -0.91 -6.66
C ASP A 20 0.33 -1.87 -6.49
N TRP A 21 0.03 -3.17 -6.35
CA TRP A 21 1.07 -4.20 -6.31
C TRP A 21 1.82 -4.27 -7.63
N MET A 22 1.08 -4.28 -8.74
CA MET A 22 1.62 -4.52 -10.08
C MET A 22 1.92 -3.20 -10.76
N MET A 23 3.13 -2.70 -10.53
CA MET A 23 3.67 -1.51 -11.18
C MET A 23 4.93 -1.85 -11.99
N PRO A 24 5.19 -1.13 -13.10
CA PRO A 24 6.42 -1.29 -13.85
C PRO A 24 7.63 -0.81 -13.04
N ALA A 25 8.80 -1.42 -13.31
CA ALA A 25 10.10 -1.17 -12.68
C ALA A 25 10.20 -1.51 -11.18
N VAL A 26 9.36 -0.92 -10.33
CA VAL A 26 9.35 -1.13 -8.88
C VAL A 26 7.95 -1.57 -8.46
N SER A 27 7.84 -2.77 -7.88
CA SER A 27 6.57 -3.31 -7.40
C SER A 27 6.06 -2.54 -6.18
N GLY A 28 4.74 -2.55 -5.95
CA GLY A 28 4.16 -1.94 -4.75
C GLY A 28 4.72 -2.51 -3.46
N VAL A 29 5.07 -3.80 -3.45
CA VAL A 29 5.72 -4.45 -2.29
C VAL A 29 7.07 -3.81 -1.95
N GLU A 30 7.89 -3.56 -2.98
CA GLU A 30 9.19 -2.92 -2.80
C GLU A 30 9.04 -1.46 -2.35
N VAL A 31 8.08 -0.73 -2.90
CA VAL A 31 7.74 0.62 -2.44
C VAL A 31 7.31 0.60 -0.96
N ALA A 32 6.43 -0.31 -0.56
CA ALA A 32 5.96 -0.43 0.81
C ALA A 32 7.12 -0.71 1.78
N LYS A 33 8.04 -1.63 1.43
CA LYS A 33 9.23 -1.92 2.25
C LYS A 33 10.11 -0.68 2.45
N ARG A 34 10.34 0.10 1.39
CA ARG A 34 11.15 1.33 1.48
C ARG A 34 10.49 2.38 2.36
N LEU A 35 9.19 2.62 2.20
CA LEU A 35 8.43 3.51 3.07
C LEU A 35 8.49 3.06 4.53
N ARG A 36 8.39 1.75 4.79
CA ARG A 36 8.51 1.20 6.16
C ARG A 36 9.91 1.32 6.75
N SER A 37 10.95 1.39 5.92
CA SER A 37 12.33 1.54 6.39
C SER A 37 12.70 2.98 6.77
N GLU A 38 11.88 3.96 6.38
CA GLU A 38 12.14 5.38 6.60
C GLU A 38 11.33 5.90 7.78
N PRO A 39 11.95 6.47 8.85
CA PRO A 39 11.23 6.91 10.04
C PRO A 39 10.08 7.90 9.76
N SER A 40 10.21 8.76 8.74
CA SER A 40 9.20 9.76 8.38
C SER A 40 7.95 9.17 7.74
N THR A 41 8.04 8.00 7.09
CA THR A 41 6.92 7.38 6.36
C THR A 41 6.53 6.02 6.95
N ALA A 42 7.30 5.49 7.91
CA ALA A 42 7.10 4.20 8.53
C ALA A 42 5.75 4.06 9.27
N GLY A 43 5.16 5.16 9.71
CA GLY A 43 3.83 5.17 10.36
C GLY A 43 2.64 5.27 9.40
N ILE A 44 2.86 5.62 8.12
CA ILE A 44 1.76 5.91 7.19
C ILE A 44 1.06 4.61 6.80
N PRO A 45 -0.25 4.42 7.04
CA PRO A 45 -0.93 3.20 6.64
C PRO A 45 -0.91 3.01 5.11
N ILE A 46 -0.64 1.76 4.69
CA ILE A 46 -0.57 1.39 3.27
C ILE A 46 -1.64 0.36 2.98
N ILE A 47 -2.54 0.67 2.06
CA ILE A 47 -3.54 -0.25 1.51
C ILE A 47 -3.03 -0.74 0.16
N MET A 48 -2.73 -2.03 0.09
CA MET A 48 -2.25 -2.68 -1.14
C MET A 48 -3.42 -3.06 -2.04
N LEU A 49 -3.44 -2.55 -3.27
CA LEU A 49 -4.40 -2.89 -4.30
C LEU A 49 -3.80 -3.97 -5.21
N THR A 50 -4.48 -5.09 -5.40
CA THR A 50 -3.91 -6.22 -6.14
C THR A 50 -4.96 -6.96 -6.97
N ALA A 51 -4.58 -7.50 -8.13
CA ALA A 51 -5.41 -8.47 -8.84
C ALA A 51 -5.20 -9.91 -8.31
N LYS A 52 -4.26 -10.09 -7.38
CA LYS A 52 -3.91 -11.39 -6.83
C LYS A 52 -4.68 -11.65 -5.54
N SER A 53 -5.24 -12.85 -5.43
CA SER A 53 -6.08 -13.24 -4.29
C SER A 53 -5.61 -14.52 -3.59
N GLN A 54 -4.39 -14.99 -3.88
CA GLN A 54 -3.88 -16.20 -3.25
C GLN A 54 -3.38 -15.92 -1.83
N GLU A 55 -3.51 -16.89 -0.93
CA GLU A 55 -3.06 -16.81 0.47
C GLU A 55 -1.60 -16.35 0.56
N LYS A 56 -0.74 -16.87 -0.33
CA LYS A 56 0.68 -16.51 -0.40
C LYS A 56 0.91 -15.02 -0.71
N ASP A 57 0.13 -14.44 -1.61
CA ASP A 57 0.25 -13.01 -1.93
C ASP A 57 -0.17 -12.15 -0.74
N ARG A 58 -1.15 -12.61 0.05
CA ARG A 58 -1.54 -11.95 1.30
C ARG A 58 -0.43 -11.98 2.34
N GLU A 59 0.21 -13.14 2.53
CA GLU A 59 1.37 -13.25 3.44
C GLU A 59 2.51 -12.31 3.05
N ASP A 60 2.82 -12.22 1.75
CA ASP A 60 3.88 -11.36 1.24
C ASP A 60 3.55 -9.87 1.45
N ALA A 61 2.29 -9.47 1.30
CA ALA A 61 1.83 -8.12 1.64
C ALA A 61 1.98 -7.80 3.13
N ILE A 62 1.61 -8.73 4.00
CA ILE A 62 1.75 -8.58 5.46
C ILE A 62 3.22 -8.43 5.84
N LYS A 63 4.10 -9.29 5.30
CA LYS A 63 5.56 -9.21 5.52
C LYS A 63 6.18 -7.90 5.02
N ALA A 64 5.56 -7.27 4.02
CA ALA A 64 6.00 -5.96 3.52
C ALA A 64 5.55 -4.78 4.40
N GLY A 65 4.77 -5.02 5.45
CA GLY A 65 4.27 -4.00 6.37
C GLY A 65 3.05 -3.25 5.86
N THR A 66 2.26 -3.84 4.96
CA THR A 66 0.99 -3.23 4.54
C THR A 66 -0.04 -3.31 5.66
N SER A 67 -0.84 -2.27 5.82
CA SER A 67 -1.89 -2.19 6.85
C SER A 67 -3.14 -2.95 6.43
N ALA A 68 -3.41 -2.98 5.12
CA ALA A 68 -4.55 -3.64 4.53
C ALA A 68 -4.26 -4.07 3.09
N PHE A 69 -5.11 -4.94 2.57
CA PHE A 69 -5.12 -5.34 1.17
C PHE A 69 -6.54 -5.28 0.62
N LEU A 70 -6.67 -4.96 -0.67
CA LEU A 70 -7.92 -4.93 -1.40
C LEU A 70 -7.74 -5.58 -2.78
N VAL A 71 -8.54 -6.61 -3.05
CA VAL A 71 -8.46 -7.38 -4.30
C VAL A 71 -9.34 -6.71 -5.36
N LYS A 72 -8.79 -6.52 -6.57
CA LYS A 72 -9.49 -5.98 -7.73
C LYS A 72 -10.30 -7.08 -8.42
N PRO A 73 -11.50 -6.78 -8.96
CA PRO A 73 -12.20 -5.50 -8.86
C PRO A 73 -12.84 -5.31 -7.48
N PHE A 74 -12.88 -4.06 -7.01
CA PHE A 74 -13.54 -3.65 -5.77
C PHE A 74 -14.47 -2.47 -6.02
N SER A 75 -15.48 -2.32 -5.18
CA SER A 75 -16.39 -1.19 -5.20
C SER A 75 -15.80 0.02 -4.47
N PRO A 76 -16.26 1.26 -4.80
CA PRO A 76 -15.89 2.45 -4.04
C PRO A 76 -16.23 2.37 -2.56
N LEU A 77 -17.31 1.67 -2.19
CA LEU A 77 -17.73 1.48 -0.81
C LEU A 77 -16.74 0.59 -0.04
N GLU A 78 -16.27 -0.50 -0.65
CA GLU A 78 -15.25 -1.38 -0.06
C GLU A 78 -13.93 -0.63 0.16
N LEU A 79 -13.51 0.18 -0.82
CA LEU A 79 -12.31 1.01 -0.67
C LEU A 79 -12.46 2.01 0.49
N LEU A 80 -13.59 2.73 0.54
CA LEU A 80 -13.86 3.71 1.61
C LEU A 80 -13.93 3.07 2.98
N ALA A 81 -14.53 1.88 3.10
CA ALA A 81 -14.55 1.13 4.35
C ALA A 81 -13.12 0.79 4.80
N LYS A 82 -12.26 0.35 3.87
CA LYS A 82 -10.88 0.00 4.18
C LYS A 82 -10.02 1.22 4.55
N VAL A 83 -10.25 2.36 3.92
CA VAL A 83 -9.59 3.63 4.26
C VAL A 83 -9.96 4.07 5.68
N ARG A 84 -11.24 3.97 6.07
CA ARG A 84 -11.67 4.28 7.44
C ARG A 84 -11.02 3.35 8.45
N GLU A 85 -11.04 2.04 8.19
CA GLU A 85 -10.44 1.02 9.06
C GLU A 85 -8.97 1.26 9.40
N VAL A 86 -8.18 1.85 8.48
CA VAL A 86 -6.74 2.09 8.72
C VAL A 86 -6.41 3.47 9.27
N LEU A 87 -7.40 4.38 9.31
CA LEU A 87 -7.25 5.74 9.83
C LEU A 87 -7.86 5.93 11.22
N GLU A 88 -8.72 5.01 11.65
CA GLU A 88 -9.28 4.92 13.01
C GLU A 88 -8.33 4.19 13.97
#